data_AF-A0A0U3CF24-F1
#
_entry.id   AF-A0A0U3CF24-F1
#
_cell.length_a   1.000
_cell.length_b   1.000
_cell.length_c   1.000
_cell.angle_alpha   90.00
_cell.angle_beta   90.00
_cell.angle_gamma   90.00
#
_symmetry.space_group_name_H-M   'P 1'
#
loop_
_entity.id
_entity.type
_entity.pdbx_description
1 polymer ?
#
loop_
_entity_poly.entity_id
_entity_poly.type
_entity_poly.pdbx_seq_one_letter_code
_entity_poly.pdbx_strand_id
1 'polypeptide(L)' 'MVKTLKPGTPAPVSGQYKNVVTKTEITSTKGNPLPATPAPNQGYKLVDATKHKK' A
#
# COMPACT_ATOMS: atom_id res chain seq x y z
N MET A 1 -5.20 -14.11 5.03
CA MET A 1 -3.98 -14.07 4.19
C MET A 1 -3.68 -12.62 3.88
N VAL A 2 -2.55 -12.10 4.33
CA VAL A 2 -2.18 -10.71 4.09
C VAL A 2 -1.94 -10.52 2.59
N LYS A 3 -2.84 -9.85 1.88
CA LYS A 3 -2.68 -9.56 0.45
C LYS A 3 -1.58 -8.51 0.29
N THR A 4 -0.36 -8.96 0.00
CA THR A 4 0.72 -8.09 -0.44
C THR A 4 0.34 -7.50 -1.78
N LEU A 5 0.16 -6.18 -1.83
CA LEU A 5 -0.20 -5.44 -3.04
C LEU A 5 1.06 -5.16 -3.85
N LYS A 6 0.97 -5.38 -5.16
CA LYS A 6 2.09 -5.08 -6.06
C LYS A 6 2.17 -3.57 -6.33
N PRO A 7 3.38 -3.02 -6.53
CA PRO A 7 3.52 -1.68 -7.09
C PRO A 7 2.70 -1.53 -8.38
N GLY A 8 2.13 -0.35 -8.61
CA GLY A 8 1.25 -0.06 -9.73
C GLY A 8 -0.19 -0.60 -9.60
N THR A 9 -0.48 -1.44 -8.59
CA THR A 9 -1.86 -1.86 -8.33
C THR A 9 -2.62 -0.71 -7.66
N PRO A 10 -3.87 -0.42 -8.08
CA PRO A 10 -4.72 0.54 -7.39
C PRO A 10 -4.91 0.16 -5.92
N ALA A 11 -4.73 1.12 -5.01
CA ALA A 11 -4.94 0.92 -3.58
C ALA A 11 -6.41 0.55 -3.30
N PRO A 12 -6.70 -0.59 -2.63
CA PRO A 12 -8.07 -1.04 -2.40
C PRO A 12 -8.86 -0.13 -1.45
N VAL A 13 -8.15 0.51 -0.52
CA VAL A 13 -8.69 1.46 0.46
C VAL A 13 -7.74 2.63 0.64
N SER A 14 -8.23 3.75 1.15
CA SER A 14 -7.35 4.84 1.57
C SER A 14 -6.65 4.43 2.86
N GLY A 15 -5.36 4.76 2.98
CA GLY A 15 -4.60 4.46 4.19
C GLY A 15 -3.09 4.53 4.01
N GLN A 16 -2.40 4.13 5.06
CA GLN A 16 -0.96 3.91 5.08
C GLN A 16 -0.66 2.47 4.72
N TYR A 17 0.27 2.31 3.79
CA TYR A 17 0.78 1.07 3.28
C TYR A 17 2.27 0.95 3.58
N LYS A 18 2.71 -0.21 4.04
CA LYS A 18 4.11 -0.47 4.37
C LYS A 18 4.71 -1.47 3.39
N ASN A 19 5.87 -1.13 2.85
CA ASN A 19 6.65 -2.07 2.05
C ASN A 19 7.14 -3.23 2.94
N VAL A 20 6.88 -4.47 2.53
CA VAL A 20 7.22 -5.66 3.33
C VAL A 20 8.71 -5.88 3.50
N VAL A 21 9.55 -5.33 2.61
CA VAL A 21 11.01 -5.48 2.65
C VAL A 21 11.67 -4.26 3.28
N THR A 22 11.44 -3.07 2.70
CA THR A 22 12.12 -1.84 3.17
C THR A 22 11.51 -1.27 4.43
N LYS A 23 10.33 -1.77 4.85
CA LYS A 23 9.54 -1.23 5.97
C LYS A 23 9.17 0.24 5.80
N THR A 24 9.31 0.79 4.58
CA THR A 24 8.90 2.16 4.25
C THR A 24 7.39 2.27 4.30
N GLU A 25 6.88 3.27 5.00
CA GLU A 25 5.47 3.58 5.07
C GLU A 25 5.14 4.69 4.08
N ILE A 26 4.09 4.46 3.30
CA ILE A 26 3.60 5.39 2.28
C ILE A 26 2.10 5.59 2.49
N THR A 27 1.60 6.77 2.20
CA THR A 27 0.17 7.03 2.20
C THR A 27 -0.36 6.93 0.79
N SER A 28 -1.44 6.17 0.60
CA SER A 28 -2.13 6.09 -0.69
C SER A 28 -3.64 6.14 -0.49
N THR A 29 -4.33 6.75 -1.44
CA THR A 29 -5.78 6.89 -1.41
C THR A 29 -6.42 5.83 -2.29
N LYS A 30 -7.65 5.41 -1.94
CA LYS A 30 -8.38 4.38 -2.68
C LYS A 30 -8.43 4.70 -4.17
N GLY A 31 -8.05 3.75 -5.01
CA GLY A 31 -8.06 3.86 -6.46
C GLY A 31 -6.80 4.46 -7.07
N ASN A 32 -5.91 5.07 -6.28
CA ASN A 32 -4.62 5.52 -6.78
C ASN A 32 -3.60 4.38 -6.85
N PRO A 33 -2.76 4.32 -7.89
CA PRO A 33 -1.74 3.29 -8.01
C PRO A 33 -0.71 3.42 -6.90
N LEU A 34 -0.31 2.28 -6.32
CA LEU A 34 0.80 2.25 -5.36
C LEU A 34 2.11 2.61 -6.08
N PRO A 35 3.00 3.39 -5.45
CA PRO A 35 4.27 3.78 -6.05
C PRO A 35 5.15 2.57 -6.35
N ALA A 36 6.13 2.76 -7.24
CA ALA A 36 7.10 1.73 -7.54
C ALA A 36 7.96 1.39 -6.32
N THR A 37 8.23 0.10 -6.13
CA THR A 37 9.15 -0.37 -5.09
C THR A 37 10.60 -0.30 -5.58
N PRO A 38 11.58 -0.03 -4.70
CA PRO A 38 12.99 0.09 -5.11
C PRO A 38 13.61 -1.20 -5.66
N ALA A 39 13.04 -2.37 -5.36
CA ALA A 39 13.49 -3.64 -5.91
C ALA A 39 12.32 -4.51 -6.42
N PRO A 40 12.59 -5.43 -7.37
CA PRO A 40 11.62 -6.43 -7.82
C PRO A 40 11.22 -7.38 -6.67
N ASN A 41 10.05 -8.00 -6.78
CA ASN A 41 9.44 -8.88 -5.76
C ASN A 41 9.11 -8.22 -4.40
N GLN A 42 9.16 -6.89 -4.34
CA GLN A 42 8.64 -6.15 -3.20
C GLN A 42 7.15 -5.83 -3.40
N GLY A 43 6.48 -5.54 -2.29
CA GLY A 43 5.09 -5.10 -2.32
C GLY A 43 4.68 -4.45 -1.02
N TYR A 44 3.43 -4.04 -0.97
CA TYR A 44 2.88 -3.21 0.07
C TYR A 44 1.81 -3.95 0.87
N LYS A 45 1.79 -3.71 2.17
CA LYS A 45 0.76 -4.19 3.08
C LYS A 45 0.02 -3.00 3.67
N LEU A 46 -1.31 -3.02 3.68
CA LEU A 46 -2.08 -2.02 4.42
C LEU A 46 -1.77 -2.14 5.92
N VAL A 47 -1.30 -1.06 6.51
CA VAL A 47 -0.98 -0.98 7.95
C VAL A 47 -2.07 -0.23 8.68
N ASP A 48 -2.45 0.93 8.15
CA ASP A 48 -3.47 1.77 8.77
C ASP A 48 -4.46 2.23 7.71
N ALA A 49 -5.72 1.81 7.83
CA ALA A 49 -6.76 2.25 6.91
C ALA A 49 -7.30 3.60 7.37
N THR A 50 -7.25 4.62 6.52
CA THR A 50 -7.90 5.90 6.84
C THR A 50 -9.41 5.73 6.82
N LYS A 51 -10.01 5.82 8.01
CA LYS A 51 -11.47 5.75 8.18
C LYS A 51 -12.07 7.13 7.99
N HIS A 52 -12.66 7.38 6.83
CA HIS A 52 -13.60 8.49 6.70
C HIS A 52 -14.91 8.08 7.40
N LYS A 53 -15.14 8.61 8.60
CA LYS A 53 -16.47 8.53 9.24
C LYS A 53 -17.43 9.37 8.39
N LYS A 54 -18.47 8.73 7.87
CA LYS A 54 -19.69 9.42 7.47
C LYS A 54 -20.54 9.67 8.71
#